data_AF-X1CSK3-F1
#
_entry.id   AF-X1CSK3-F1
#
_cell.length_a   1.000
_cell.length_b   1.000
_cell.length_c   1.000
_cell.angle_alpha   90.00
_cell.angle_beta   90.00
_cell.angle_gamma   90.00
#
_symmetry.space_group_name_H-M   'P 1'
#
loop_
_entity.id
_entity.type
_entity.pdbx_description
1 polymer ?
#
loop_
_entity_poly.entity_id
_entity_poly.type
_entity_poly.pdbx_seq_one_letter_code
_entity_poly.pdbx_strand_id
1 'polypeptide(L)'
;MLYGNPVGFYKQAVAMLKFFKEINSANPNRAHYILAEMEKEGYLSCVITQNIDGLHLKAGSEKVYEVHGNLRGGYCMSCGRKIGFDLLVGKVRSGVIPPVCDSCGGILRPDVV
;
A
#
# COMPACT_ATOMS: atom_id res chain seq x y z
N MET A 1 -16.45 0.37 -3.71
CA MET A 1 -16.62 -0.40 -2.46
C MET A 1 -16.41 0.48 -1.21
N LEU A 2 -15.25 1.12 -1.03
CA LEU A 2 -14.99 2.02 0.10
C LEU A 2 -16.01 3.18 0.22
N TYR A 3 -16.23 3.96 -0.84
CA TYR A 3 -17.12 5.13 -0.77
C TYR A 3 -18.61 4.80 -0.55
N GLY A 4 -19.06 3.62 -1.00
CA GLY A 4 -20.47 3.21 -0.84
C GLY A 4 -20.76 2.49 0.48
N ASN A 5 -19.76 1.85 1.10
CA ASN A 5 -19.89 1.19 2.39
C ASN A 5 -18.52 1.10 3.10
N PRO A 6 -18.05 2.19 3.74
CA PRO A 6 -16.74 2.22 4.39
C PRO A 6 -16.62 1.18 5.51
N VAL A 7 -17.68 1.00 6.29
CA VAL A 7 -17.72 0.01 7.38
C VAL A 7 -17.57 -1.40 6.83
N GLY A 8 -18.33 -1.75 5.78
CA GLY A 8 -18.25 -3.06 5.13
C GLY A 8 -16.88 -3.32 4.51
N PHE A 9 -16.32 -2.32 3.81
CA PHE A 9 -14.96 -2.38 3.26
C PHE A 9 -13.95 -2.71 4.35
N TYR A 10 -13.96 -1.98 5.47
CA TYR A 10 -12.98 -2.20 6.54
C TYR A 10 -13.23 -3.46 7.39
N LYS A 11 -14.49 -3.91 7.53
CA LYS A 11 -14.80 -5.20 8.14
C LYS A 11 -14.26 -6.37 7.32
N GLN A 12 -14.39 -6.33 6.00
CA GLN A 12 -13.74 -7.28 5.10
C GLN A 12 -12.21 -7.08 5.09
N ALA A 13 -11.75 -5.83 5.18
CA ALA A 13 -10.34 -5.50 5.20
C ALA A 13 -9.62 -6.00 6.46
N VAL A 14 -10.31 -6.32 7.56
CA VAL A 14 -9.69 -7.00 8.72
C VAL A 14 -9.05 -8.33 8.31
N ALA A 15 -9.65 -9.06 7.35
CA ALA A 15 -9.00 -10.22 6.75
C ALA A 15 -7.81 -9.82 5.86
N MET A 16 -7.94 -8.72 5.12
CA MET A 16 -6.90 -8.11 4.28
C MET A 16 -5.69 -7.61 5.11
N LEU A 17 -5.87 -7.23 6.39
CA LEU A 17 -4.78 -6.84 7.30
C LEU A 17 -3.79 -7.96 7.61
N LYS A 18 -4.25 -9.23 7.62
CA LYS A 18 -3.35 -10.39 7.72
C LYS A 18 -2.51 -10.50 6.44
N PHE A 19 -3.17 -10.42 5.29
CA PHE A 19 -2.53 -10.45 3.99
C PHE A 19 -1.50 -9.31 3.81
N PHE A 20 -1.79 -8.10 4.28
CA PHE A 20 -0.83 -6.99 4.21
C PHE A 20 0.41 -7.18 5.07
N LYS A 21 0.28 -7.85 6.23
CA LYS A 21 1.45 -8.23 7.04
C LYS A 21 2.35 -9.19 6.26
N GLU A 22 1.76 -10.17 5.58
CA GLU A 22 2.49 -11.14 4.76
C GLU A 22 3.20 -10.45 3.59
N ILE A 23 2.51 -9.57 2.88
CA ILE A 23 3.09 -8.75 1.79
C ILE A 23 4.28 -7.93 2.30
N ASN A 24 4.13 -7.22 3.41
CA ASN A 24 5.20 -6.36 3.92
C ASN A 24 6.44 -7.17 4.37
N SER A 25 6.25 -8.44 4.76
CA SER A 25 7.34 -9.36 5.11
C SER A 25 7.94 -10.11 3.91
N ALA A 26 7.33 -10.01 2.73
CA ALA A 26 7.79 -10.72 1.55
C ALA A 26 9.17 -10.24 1.09
N ASN A 27 9.95 -11.16 0.51
CA ASN A 27 11.24 -10.85 -0.10
C ASN A 27 11.12 -10.93 -1.62
N PRO A 28 11.87 -10.09 -2.36
CA PRO A 28 11.88 -10.20 -3.80
C PRO A 28 12.39 -11.58 -4.24
N ASN A 29 11.80 -12.09 -5.31
CA ASN A 29 12.25 -13.33 -5.95
C ASN A 29 13.20 -13.02 -7.12
N ARG A 30 13.75 -14.06 -7.75
CA ARG A 30 14.70 -13.96 -8.86
C ARG A 30 14.23 -13.04 -10.00
N ALA A 31 12.93 -13.03 -10.33
CA ALA A 31 12.42 -12.19 -11.41
C ALA A 31 12.55 -10.69 -11.08
N HIS A 32 12.31 -10.30 -9.83
CA HIS A 32 12.47 -8.89 -9.42
C HIS A 32 13.92 -8.43 -9.54
N TYR A 33 14.87 -9.27 -9.11
CA TYR A 33 16.30 -8.94 -9.20
C TYR A 33 16.79 -8.85 -10.64
N ILE A 34 16.32 -9.75 -11.53
CA ILE A 34 16.66 -9.67 -12.97
C ILE A 34 16.19 -8.35 -13.57
N LEU A 35 14.98 -7.88 -13.23
CA LEU A 35 14.48 -6.61 -13.74
C LEU A 35 15.30 -5.42 -13.23
N ALA A 36 15.73 -5.44 -11.97
CA ALA A 36 16.62 -4.42 -11.41
C ALA A 36 18.00 -4.41 -12.09
N GLU A 37 18.57 -5.59 -12.37
CA GLU A 37 19.83 -5.73 -13.09
C GLU A 37 19.72 -5.22 -14.54
N MET A 38 18.67 -5.61 -15.26
CA MET A 38 18.42 -5.13 -16.62
C MET A 38 18.23 -3.61 -16.68
N GLU A 39 17.61 -3.00 -15.67
CA GLU A 39 17.50 -1.54 -15.56
C GLU A 39 18.88 -0.90 -15.38
N LYS A 40 19.68 -1.43 -14.45
CA LYS A 40 21.04 -0.94 -14.18
C LYS A 40 21.96 -1.05 -15.39
N GLU A 41 21.82 -2.11 -16.18
CA GLU A 41 22.59 -2.34 -17.41
C GLU A 41 22.05 -1.53 -18.62
N GLY A 42 20.92 -0.85 -18.48
CA GLY A 42 20.34 -0.01 -19.52
C GLY A 42 19.46 -0.75 -20.53
N TYR A 43 19.20 -2.05 -20.33
CA TYR A 43 18.27 -2.84 -21.16
C TYR A 43 16.80 -2.53 -20.85
N LEU A 44 16.51 -2.05 -19.65
CA LEU A 44 15.17 -1.71 -19.20
C LEU A 44 15.09 -0.22 -18.82
N SER A 45 14.10 0.50 -19.31
CA SER A 45 13.93 1.93 -18.99
C SER A 45 13.21 2.19 -17.67
N CYS A 46 12.27 1.30 -17.29
CA CYS A 46 11.47 1.38 -16.07
C CYS A 46 10.64 0.10 -15.87
N VAL A 47 10.05 -0.05 -14.68
CA VAL A 47 9.02 -1.05 -14.37
C VAL A 47 7.68 -0.35 -14.17
N ILE A 48 6.63 -0.79 -14.87
CA ILE A 48 5.24 -0.40 -14.61
C ILE A 48 4.56 -1.60 -13.96
N THR A 49 4.01 -1.45 -12.76
CA THR A 49 3.46 -2.57 -11.98
C THR A 49 2.08 -2.27 -11.43
N GLN A 50 1.23 -3.29 -11.47
CA GLN A 50 -0.07 -3.32 -10.80
C GLN A 50 0.05 -3.76 -9.35
N ASN A 51 1.23 -4.23 -8.93
CA ASN A 51 1.45 -4.70 -7.59
C ASN A 51 1.61 -3.52 -6.62
N ILE A 52 1.19 -3.75 -5.38
CA ILE A 52 1.27 -2.77 -4.28
C ILE A 52 2.30 -3.17 -3.20
N ASP A 53 3.05 -4.24 -3.47
CA ASP A 53 3.93 -4.93 -2.52
C ASP A 53 5.31 -4.28 -2.34
N GLY A 54 5.70 -3.38 -3.25
CA GLY A 54 7.00 -2.71 -3.21
C GLY A 54 8.20 -3.62 -3.51
N LEU A 55 8.00 -4.85 -3.99
CA LEU A 55 9.10 -5.81 -4.17
C LEU A 55 10.08 -5.42 -5.26
N HIS A 56 9.65 -4.68 -6.29
CA HIS A 56 10.56 -4.13 -7.30
C HIS A 56 11.55 -3.13 -6.71
N LEU A 57 11.05 -2.19 -5.89
CA LEU A 57 11.90 -1.22 -5.18
C LEU A 57 12.86 -1.95 -4.22
N LYS A 58 12.36 -2.94 -3.47
CA LYS A 58 13.19 -3.74 -2.55
C LYS A 58 14.25 -4.59 -3.28
N ALA A 59 14.01 -4.97 -4.54
CA ALA A 59 14.97 -5.67 -5.38
C ALA A 59 16.05 -4.76 -5.99
N GLY A 60 15.86 -3.43 -5.92
CA GLY A 60 16.79 -2.44 -6.45
C GLY A 60 16.37 -1.80 -7.77
N SER A 61 15.14 -2.01 -8.26
CA SER A 61 14.63 -1.21 -9.38
C SER A 61 14.45 0.25 -8.94
N GLU A 62 14.84 1.21 -9.78
CA GLU A 62 14.86 2.64 -9.46
C GLU A 62 13.63 3.36 -10.03
N LYS A 63 13.30 3.15 -11.31
CA LYS A 63 12.14 3.77 -11.97
C LYS A 63 10.95 2.81 -11.96
N VAL A 64 10.21 2.82 -10.86
CA VAL A 64 9.00 2.00 -10.69
C VAL A 64 7.74 2.87 -10.68
N TYR A 65 6.82 2.59 -11.60
CA TYR A 65 5.49 3.21 -11.68
C TYR A 65 4.43 2.26 -11.12
N GLU A 66 3.99 2.53 -9.89
CA GLU A 66 2.98 1.75 -9.17
C GLU A 66 1.56 2.25 -9.51
N VAL A 67 0.92 1.66 -10.52
CA VAL A 67 -0.35 2.19 -11.07
C VAL A 67 -1.56 1.91 -10.20
N HIS A 68 -1.45 0.99 -9.23
CA HIS A 68 -2.50 0.70 -8.23
C HIS A 68 -2.17 1.24 -6.84
N GLY A 69 -1.17 2.11 -6.72
CA GLY A 69 -0.71 2.65 -5.45
C GLY A 69 0.21 1.68 -4.70
N ASN A 70 0.29 1.81 -3.38
CA ASN A 70 1.27 1.10 -2.55
C ASN A 70 0.79 0.95 -1.10
N LEU A 71 1.46 0.06 -0.35
CA LEU A 71 1.16 -0.19 1.07
C LEU A 71 2.04 0.61 2.05
N ARG A 72 2.64 1.73 1.62
CA ARG A 72 3.51 2.54 2.51
C ARG A 72 2.70 3.48 3.40
N GLY A 73 1.49 3.84 2.99
CA GLY A 73 0.68 4.78 3.74
C GLY A 73 -0.80 4.82 3.37
N GLY A 74 -1.42 5.88 3.86
CA GLY A 74 -2.76 6.29 3.52
C GLY A 74 -2.93 7.78 3.72
N TYR A 75 -4.12 8.28 3.45
CA TYR A 75 -4.45 9.69 3.62
C TYR A 75 -5.88 9.87 4.13
N CYS A 76 -6.12 10.99 4.81
CA CYS A 76 -7.48 11.40 5.15
C CYS A 76 -8.22 11.88 3.91
N MET A 77 -9.40 11.32 3.63
CA MET A 77 -10.22 11.73 2.49
C MET A 77 -10.81 13.15 2.63
N SER A 78 -10.80 13.73 3.83
CA SER A 78 -11.32 15.07 4.09
C SER A 78 -10.25 16.16 4.03
N CYS A 79 -9.11 15.96 4.72
CA CYS A 79 -8.07 16.99 4.83
C CYS A 79 -6.74 16.64 4.13
N GLY A 80 -6.65 15.47 3.49
CA GLY A 80 -5.45 15.04 2.76
C GLY A 80 -4.25 14.66 3.64
N ARG A 81 -4.36 14.73 4.98
CA ARG A 81 -3.26 14.36 5.88
C ARG A 81 -2.81 12.93 5.63
N LYS A 82 -1.52 12.76 5.32
CA LYS A 82 -0.88 11.46 5.12
C LYS A 82 -0.60 10.78 6.45
N ILE A 83 -0.66 9.45 6.45
CA ILE A 83 -0.39 8.61 7.60
C ILE A 83 0.40 7.37 7.17
N GLY A 84 1.28 6.88 8.04
CA GLY A 84 1.97 5.61 7.81
C GLY A 84 1.00 4.44 7.84
N PHE A 85 1.27 3.42 7.02
CA PHE A 85 0.37 2.27 6.89
C PHE A 85 0.18 1.52 8.20
N ASP A 86 1.25 1.32 8.99
CA ASP A 86 1.17 0.66 10.29
C ASP A 86 0.22 1.35 11.27
N LEU A 87 0.17 2.69 11.26
CA LEU A 87 -0.75 3.45 12.12
C LEU A 87 -2.20 3.31 11.65
N LEU A 88 -2.45 3.32 10.33
CA LEU A 88 -3.76 3.04 9.77
C LEU A 88 -4.24 1.64 10.18
N VAL A 89 -3.39 0.62 10.00
CA VAL A 89 -3.67 -0.77 10.39
C VAL A 89 -3.89 -0.88 11.90
N GLY A 90 -3.10 -0.17 12.71
CA GLY A 90 -3.25 -0.13 14.16
C GLY A 90 -4.62 0.37 14.60
N LYS A 91 -5.14 1.44 13.97
CA LYS A 91 -6.49 1.95 14.24
C LYS A 91 -7.55 0.90 13.94
N VAL A 92 -7.47 0.23 12.79
CA VAL A 92 -8.43 -0.83 12.43
C VAL A 92 -8.34 -2.01 13.41
N ARG A 93 -7.13 -2.44 13.80
CA ARG A 93 -6.93 -3.52 14.79
C ARG A 93 -7.48 -3.17 16.17
N SER A 94 -7.46 -1.90 16.55
CA SER A 94 -8.08 -1.40 17.79
C SER A 94 -9.61 -1.29 17.72
N GLY A 95 -10.24 -1.68 16.60
CA GLY A 95 -11.69 -1.67 16.42
C GLY A 95 -12.25 -0.38 15.85
N VAL A 96 -11.41 0.60 15.48
CA VAL A 96 -11.87 1.85 14.85
C VAL A 96 -12.18 1.57 13.38
N ILE A 97 -13.47 1.35 13.10
CA ILE A 97 -13.98 0.95 11.78
C ILE A 97 -15.12 1.89 11.35
N PRO A 98 -14.92 2.74 10.31
CA PRO A 98 -13.67 2.95 9.57
C PRO A 98 -12.61 3.70 10.41
N PRO A 99 -11.31 3.57 10.10
CA PRO A 99 -10.27 4.35 10.77
C PRO A 99 -10.45 5.84 10.47
N VAL A 100 -10.32 6.68 11.50
CA VAL A 100 -10.53 8.14 11.40
C VAL A 100 -9.24 8.92 11.63
N CYS A 101 -9.19 10.11 11.03
CA CYS A 101 -8.10 11.06 11.14
C CYS A 101 -8.14 11.79 12.48
N ASP A 102 -7.02 11.80 13.19
CA ASP A 102 -6.90 12.42 14.52
C ASP A 102 -7.04 13.96 14.50
N SER A 103 -7.02 14.58 13.32
CA SER A 103 -7.05 16.04 13.19
C SER A 103 -8.38 16.62 12.74
N CYS A 104 -9.21 15.84 12.06
CA CYS A 104 -10.47 16.34 11.50
C CYS A 104 -11.63 15.33 11.58
N GLY A 105 -11.40 14.13 12.10
CA GLY A 105 -12.43 13.06 12.16
C GLY A 105 -12.76 12.41 10.82
N GLY A 106 -12.22 12.90 9.70
CA GLY A 106 -12.44 12.32 8.37
C GLY A 106 -11.88 10.90 8.23
N ILE A 107 -12.46 10.10 7.33
CA ILE A 107 -12.06 8.70 7.12
C ILE A 107 -10.65 8.64 6.51
N LEU A 108 -9.81 7.78 7.08
CA LEU A 108 -8.51 7.42 6.52
C LEU A 108 -8.71 6.37 5.43
N ARG A 109 -8.02 6.53 4.30
CA ARG A 109 -8.01 5.62 3.15
C ARG A 109 -6.57 5.15 2.91
N PRO A 110 -6.30 3.84 2.71
CA PRO A 110 -4.99 3.38 2.24
C PRO A 110 -4.71 3.88 0.83
N ASP A 111 -3.43 4.09 0.51
CA ASP A 111 -2.99 4.60 -0.80
C ASP A 111 -2.98 3.50 -1.88
N VAL A 112 -4.12 2.83 -2.04
CA VAL A 112 -4.37 1.75 -3.00
C VAL A 112 -5.65 2.08 -3.77
N VAL A 113 -5.65 1.77 -5.08
CA VAL A 113 -6.76 2.07 -6.00
C VAL A 113 -7.97 1.17 -5.74
#